data_AF-A0A831PDN9-F1
#
_entry.id   AF-A0A831PDN9-F1
#
_cell.length_a   1.000
_cell.length_b   1.000
_cell.length_c   1.000
_cell.angle_alpha   90.00
_cell.angle_beta   90.00
_cell.angle_gamma   90.00
#
_symmetry.space_group_name_H-M   'P 1'
#
loop_
_entity.id
_entity.type
_entity.pdbx_description
1 polymer ?
#
loop_
_entity_poly.entity_id
_entity_poly.type
_entity_poly.pdbx_seq_one_letter_code
_entity_poly.pdbx_strand_id
1 'polypeptide(L)'
;MSRTFAVYGIFIAILAIALCAGCLTYSIHDATYDGDGISVQVRYNGETTDKAMQVTIYNLSGFRQVRMDKIIQPVTLEPGENTVTFPVELEPGNYRLHIYITKDGERISSVIRDIEV
;
A
#
# COMPACT_ATOMS: atom_id res chain seq x y z
N MET A 1 30.00 -31.26 24.86
CA MET A 1 29.20 -30.02 24.81
C MET A 1 27.86 -30.36 24.18
N SER A 2 26.79 -30.26 24.98
CA SER A 2 25.60 -31.09 24.82
C SER A 2 24.64 -30.59 23.74
N ARG A 3 24.12 -31.53 22.95
CA ARG A 3 23.09 -31.34 21.92
C ARG A 3 21.86 -30.57 22.43
N THR A 4 21.63 -30.56 23.74
CA THR A 4 20.59 -29.78 24.42
C THR A 4 20.82 -28.26 24.37
N PHE A 5 22.05 -27.76 24.53
CA PHE A 5 22.33 -26.32 24.40
C PHE A 5 22.06 -25.81 22.98
N ALA A 6 22.35 -26.63 21.96
CA ALA A 6 22.06 -26.30 20.57
C ALA A 6 20.55 -26.22 20.29
N VAL A 7 19.75 -27.14 20.84
CA VAL A 7 18.29 -27.14 20.67
C VAL A 7 17.64 -25.95 21.38
N TYR A 8 18.04 -25.64 22.62
CA TYR A 8 17.54 -24.45 23.31
C TYR A 8 17.95 -23.15 22.62
N GLY A 9 19.17 -23.08 22.08
CA GLY A 9 19.63 -21.93 21.29
C GLY A 9 18.77 -21.69 20.04
N ILE A 10 18.40 -22.76 19.32
CA ILE A 10 17.52 -22.66 18.15
C ILE A 10 16.11 -22.20 18.56
N PHE A 11 15.55 -22.72 19.64
CA PHE A 11 14.22 -22.29 20.12
C PHE A 11 14.19 -20.82 20.52
N ILE A 12 15.23 -20.33 21.21
CA ILE A 12 15.33 -18.91 21.58
C ILE A 12 15.47 -18.04 20.33
N ALA A 13 16.25 -18.48 19.34
CA ALA A 13 16.37 -17.76 18.07
C ALA A 13 15.04 -17.68 17.31
N ILE A 14 14.27 -18.79 17.24
CA ILE A 14 12.94 -18.81 16.61
C ILE A 14 11.97 -17.89 17.35
N LEU A 15 11.98 -17.90 18.68
CA LEU A 15 11.12 -17.03 19.50
C LEU A 15 11.46 -15.55 19.29
N ALA A 16 12.75 -15.21 19.20
CA ALA A 16 13.20 -13.86 18.93
C ALA A 16 12.77 -13.37 17.53
N ILE A 17 12.79 -14.24 16.52
CA ILE A 17 12.35 -13.91 15.16
C ILE A 17 10.82 -13.73 15.10
N ALA A 18 10.05 -14.54 15.84
CA ALA A 18 8.59 -14.45 15.86
C ALA A 18 8.09 -13.12 16.45
N LEU A 19 8.80 -12.55 17.42
CA LEU A 19 8.47 -11.25 18.03
C LEU A 19 8.73 -10.05 17.09
N CYS A 20 9.49 -10.24 16.02
CA CYS A 20 9.76 -9.23 15.00
C CYS A 20 8.74 -9.24 13.85
N ALA A 21 7.70 -10.07 13.90
CA ALA A 21 6.59 -10.01 12.95
C ALA A 21 5.79 -8.72 13.21
N GLY A 22 6.22 -7.61 12.59
CA GLY A 22 5.58 -6.31 12.73
C GLY A 22 4.11 -6.39 12.33
N CYS A 23 3.21 -6.05 13.26
CA CYS A 23 1.80 -5.88 12.96
C CYS A 23 1.67 -4.61 12.11
N LEU A 24 1.40 -4.77 10.80
CA LEU A 24 1.19 -3.63 9.93
C LEU A 24 -0.17 -2.99 10.24
N THR A 25 -0.15 -1.73 10.69
CA THR A 25 -1.37 -0.95 10.95
C THR A 25 -2.10 -0.60 9.66
N TYR A 26 -1.36 -0.37 8.56
CA TYR A 26 -1.91 -0.02 7.26
C TYR A 26 -1.34 -0.96 6.20
N SER A 27 -2.19 -1.52 5.34
CA SER A 27 -1.77 -2.29 4.19
C SER A 27 -2.54 -1.86 2.95
N ILE A 28 -1.81 -1.42 1.92
CA ILE A 28 -2.39 -1.08 0.62
C ILE A 28 -2.25 -2.32 -0.26
N HIS A 29 -3.37 -2.82 -0.77
CA HIS A 29 -3.42 -4.09 -1.49
C HIS A 29 -3.36 -3.87 -2.99
N ASP A 30 -4.50 -3.95 -3.63
CA ASP A 30 -4.65 -3.88 -5.08
C ASP A 30 -5.18 -2.51 -5.51
N ALA A 31 -4.91 -2.16 -6.76
CA ALA A 31 -5.43 -0.97 -7.40
C ALA A 31 -5.93 -1.35 -8.79
N THR A 32 -7.21 -1.13 -9.04
CA THR A 32 -7.88 -1.50 -10.29
C THR A 32 -8.51 -0.28 -10.93
N TYR A 33 -8.55 -0.26 -12.27
CA TYR A 33 -9.31 0.73 -13.01
C TYR A 33 -10.68 0.14 -13.40
N ASP A 34 -11.76 0.88 -13.16
CA ASP A 34 -13.14 0.43 -13.41
C ASP A 34 -13.86 1.23 -14.51
N GLY A 35 -13.16 2.15 -15.18
CA GLY A 35 -13.70 3.02 -16.22
C GLY A 35 -13.99 4.44 -15.74
N ASP A 36 -14.37 4.60 -14.46
CA ASP A 36 -14.68 5.90 -13.86
C ASP A 36 -13.54 6.41 -12.96
N GLY A 37 -12.64 5.52 -12.54
CA GLY A 37 -11.44 5.90 -11.80
C GLY A 37 -10.58 4.73 -11.37
N ILE A 38 -9.64 5.04 -10.47
CA ILE A 38 -8.77 4.06 -9.82
C ILE A 38 -9.36 3.73 -8.46
N SER A 39 -9.74 2.47 -8.26
CA SER A 39 -10.21 1.93 -6.99
C SER A 39 -9.06 1.21 -6.27
N VAL A 40 -8.74 1.66 -5.05
CA VAL A 40 -7.64 1.14 -4.23
C VAL A 40 -8.18 0.46 -2.98
N GLN A 41 -7.76 -0.78 -2.73
CA GLN A 41 -8.11 -1.50 -1.51
C GLN A 41 -7.08 -1.24 -0.40
N VAL A 42 -7.58 -0.87 0.78
CA VAL A 42 -6.77 -0.56 1.96
C VAL A 42 -7.30 -1.33 3.16
N ARG A 43 -6.46 -2.18 3.75
CA ARG A 43 -6.71 -2.78 5.05
C ARG A 43 -6.15 -1.91 6.16
N TYR A 44 -6.97 -1.60 7.16
CA TYR A 44 -6.59 -0.80 8.31
C TYR A 44 -6.93 -1.53 9.63
N ASN A 45 -5.92 -1.70 10.49
CA ASN A 45 -6.03 -2.46 11.74
C ASN A 45 -5.96 -1.54 12.98
N GLY A 46 -6.62 -0.38 12.94
CA GLY A 46 -6.66 0.59 14.05
C GLY A 46 -8.07 1.12 14.31
N GLU A 47 -8.18 2.21 15.06
CA GLU A 47 -9.44 2.93 15.30
C GLU A 47 -9.73 3.91 14.17
N THR A 48 -11.01 4.10 13.81
CA THR A 48 -11.42 4.99 12.72
C THR A 48 -10.66 6.31 12.72
N THR A 49 -10.05 6.64 11.58
CA THR A 49 -9.14 7.78 11.53
C THR A 49 -9.13 8.48 10.18
N ASP A 50 -9.03 9.80 10.20
CA ASP A 50 -8.88 10.60 8.99
C ASP A 50 -7.42 10.64 8.55
N LYS A 51 -7.20 10.41 7.26
CA LYS A 51 -5.89 10.45 6.59
C LYS A 51 -6.02 11.18 5.26
N ALA A 52 -4.89 11.43 4.62
CA ALA A 52 -4.88 11.81 3.22
C ALA A 52 -4.24 10.68 2.40
N MET A 53 -4.90 10.29 1.32
CA MET A 53 -4.31 9.39 0.33
C MET A 53 -3.93 10.14 -0.92
N GLN A 54 -2.82 9.73 -1.51
CA GLN A 54 -2.30 10.29 -2.75
C GLN A 54 -2.11 9.17 -3.77
N VAL A 55 -2.53 9.41 -5.00
CA VAL A 55 -2.19 8.59 -6.17
C VAL A 55 -1.45 9.47 -7.17
N THR A 56 -0.26 9.05 -7.57
CA THR A 56 0.47 9.66 -8.69
C THR A 56 0.49 8.67 -9.85
N ILE A 57 0.00 9.11 -11.00
CA ILE A 57 -0.21 8.28 -12.18
C ILE A 57 0.90 8.57 -13.17
N TYR A 58 1.54 7.52 -13.68
CA TYR A 58 2.55 7.62 -14.71
C TYR A 58 2.18 6.75 -15.91
N ASN A 59 2.24 7.31 -17.10
CA ASN A 59 2.13 6.54 -18.34
C ASN A 59 3.49 5.89 -18.66
N LEU A 60 3.46 4.61 -19.06
CA LEU A 60 4.65 3.78 -19.33
C LEU A 60 4.99 3.62 -20.83
N SER A 61 4.39 4.41 -21.71
CA SER A 61 4.61 4.32 -23.16
C SER A 61 6.03 4.70 -23.57
N GLY A 62 6.50 4.09 -24.67
CA GLY A 62 7.77 4.43 -25.29
C GLY A 62 9.00 4.18 -24.39
N PHE A 63 8.94 3.20 -23.49
CA PHE A 63 9.99 2.86 -22.51
C PHE A 63 10.36 4.02 -21.58
N ARG A 64 9.41 4.93 -21.30
CA ARG A 64 9.59 6.07 -20.41
C ARG A 64 8.47 6.10 -19.38
N GLN A 65 8.75 6.74 -18.24
CA GLN A 65 7.75 7.01 -17.22
C GLN A 65 7.42 8.50 -17.23
N VAL A 66 6.24 8.85 -17.74
CA VAL A 66 5.77 10.25 -17.83
C VAL A 66 4.66 10.46 -16.81
N ARG A 67 4.84 11.42 -15.89
CA ARG A 67 3.79 11.75 -14.91
C ARG A 67 2.61 12.35 -15.65
N MET A 68 1.45 11.73 -15.50
CA MET A 68 0.18 12.21 -16.05
C MET A 68 -0.53 13.09 -15.04
N ASP A 69 -0.72 12.58 -13.81
CA ASP A 69 -1.48 13.27 -12.79
C ASP A 69 -1.02 12.94 -11.37
N LYS A 70 -1.46 13.75 -10.40
CA LYS A 70 -1.25 13.59 -8.97
C LYS A 70 -2.52 14.03 -8.23
N ILE A 71 -3.28 13.06 -7.75
CA ILE A 71 -4.51 13.29 -6.98
C ILE A 71 -4.19 13.07 -5.50
N ILE A 72 -4.65 13.99 -4.65
CA ILE A 72 -4.59 13.89 -3.18
C ILE A 72 -5.99 14.15 -2.64
N GLN A 73 -6.51 13.25 -1.81
CA GLN A 73 -7.82 13.45 -1.18
C GLN A 73 -7.82 13.01 0.29
N PRO A 74 -8.61 13.68 1.14
CA PRO A 74 -8.89 13.17 2.48
C PRO A 74 -9.69 11.88 2.40
N VAL A 75 -9.41 10.94 3.30
CA VAL A 75 -10.10 9.67 3.43
C VAL A 75 -10.31 9.36 4.91
N THR A 76 -11.47 8.79 5.25
CA THR A 76 -11.72 8.20 6.56
C THR A 76 -11.51 6.70 6.43
N LEU A 77 -10.54 6.15 7.17
CA LEU A 77 -10.27 4.72 7.19
C LEU A 77 -10.96 4.09 8.40
N GLU A 78 -11.85 3.15 8.15
CA GLU A 78 -12.51 2.32 9.16
C GLU A 78 -11.71 1.04 9.43
N PRO A 79 -11.83 0.42 10.62
CA PRO A 79 -11.20 -0.86 10.89
C PRO A 79 -11.67 -1.94 9.89
N GLY A 80 -10.73 -2.64 9.25
CA GLY A 80 -11.01 -3.66 8.24
C GLY A 80 -10.65 -3.22 6.82
N GLU A 81 -11.44 -3.66 5.83
CA GLU A 81 -11.23 -3.35 4.42
C GLU A 81 -11.93 -2.05 4.03
N ASN A 82 -11.21 -1.19 3.33
CA ASN A 82 -11.70 0.07 2.80
C ASN A 82 -11.44 0.12 1.29
N THR A 83 -12.39 0.66 0.53
CA THR A 83 -12.21 0.95 -0.89
C THR A 83 -12.17 2.45 -1.07
N VAL A 84 -11.08 2.96 -1.65
CA VAL A 84 -10.90 4.38 -1.93
C VAL A 84 -10.81 4.58 -3.44
N THR A 85 -11.72 5.35 -4.00
CA THR A 85 -11.77 5.64 -5.43
C THR A 85 -11.18 7.03 -5.72
N PHE A 86 -10.34 7.10 -6.74
CA PHE A 86 -9.74 8.32 -7.27
C PHE A 86 -10.31 8.56 -8.67
N PRO A 87 -11.13 9.61 -8.87
CA PRO A 87 -11.73 9.87 -10.17
C PRO A 87 -10.65 10.31 -11.15
N VAL A 88 -10.50 9.57 -12.25
CA VAL A 88 -9.57 9.88 -13.33
C VAL A 88 -10.00 9.13 -14.57
N GLU A 89 -9.94 9.79 -15.71
CA GLU A 89 -10.17 9.16 -17.01
C GLU A 89 -8.79 8.80 -17.62
N LEU A 90 -8.60 7.52 -17.93
CA LEU A 90 -7.37 7.02 -18.53
C LEU A 90 -7.65 6.46 -19.92
N GLU A 91 -6.84 6.88 -20.91
CA GLU A 91 -6.84 6.25 -22.22
C GLU A 91 -6.28 4.82 -22.13
N PRO A 92 -6.63 3.91 -23.06
CA PRO A 92 -6.09 2.56 -23.08
C PRO A 92 -4.55 2.54 -23.08
N GLY A 93 -3.97 1.73 -22.20
CA GLY A 93 -2.51 1.66 -22.07
C GLY A 93 -2.00 1.16 -20.73
N ASN A 94 -0.67 1.21 -20.58
CA ASN A 94 0.03 0.74 -19.39
C ASN A 94 0.42 1.90 -18.49
N TYR A 95 0.05 1.81 -17.22
CA TYR A 95 0.28 2.85 -16.23
C TYR A 95 0.97 2.31 -14.98
N ARG A 96 1.75 3.17 -14.33
CA ARG A 96 2.33 2.94 -13.01
C ARG A 96 1.72 3.92 -12.01
N LEU A 97 1.15 3.36 -10.95
CA LEU A 97 0.55 4.08 -9.85
C LEU A 97 1.51 4.10 -8.67
N HIS A 98 1.77 5.28 -8.15
CA HIS A 98 2.43 5.46 -6.86
C HIS A 98 1.38 5.89 -5.84
N ILE A 99 1.05 5.01 -4.91
CA ILE A 99 -0.06 5.19 -3.98
C ILE A 99 0.50 5.35 -2.57
N TYR A 100 0.09 6.40 -1.87
CA TYR A 100 0.57 6.74 -0.53
C TYR A 100 -0.59 6.99 0.42
N ILE A 101 -0.43 6.56 1.67
CA ILE A 101 -1.19 7.08 2.81
C ILE A 101 -0.27 8.05 3.55
N THR A 102 -0.81 9.22 3.86
CA THR A 102 -0.09 10.29 4.56
C THR A 102 -0.79 10.69 5.84
N LYS A 103 0.00 11.05 6.86
CA LYS A 103 -0.43 11.61 8.13
C LYS A 103 0.47 12.80 8.44
N ASP A 104 -0.12 13.96 8.70
CA ASP A 104 0.61 15.20 9.03
C ASP A 104 1.69 15.57 7.98
N GLY A 105 1.44 15.25 6.71
CA GLY A 105 2.38 15.47 5.60
C GLY A 105 3.46 14.38 5.45
N GLU A 106 3.56 13.45 6.40
CA GLU A 106 4.49 12.32 6.33
C GLU A 106 3.86 11.09 5.69
N ARG A 107 4.65 10.36 4.89
CA ARG A 107 4.22 9.12 4.26
C ARG A 107 4.35 7.96 5.23
N ILE A 108 3.22 7.36 5.59
CA ILE A 108 3.16 6.25 6.55
C ILE A 108 2.98 4.89 5.90
N SER A 109 2.47 4.85 4.67
CA SER A 109 2.39 3.63 3.87
C SER A 109 2.51 3.97 2.38
N SER A 110 3.06 3.04 1.60
CA SER A 110 3.28 3.23 0.18
C SER A 110 3.26 1.93 -0.59
N VAL A 111 2.70 2.00 -1.79
CA VAL A 111 2.77 0.90 -2.75
C VAL A 111 2.94 1.43 -4.16
N ILE A 112 3.59 0.63 -5.00
CA ILE A 112 3.67 0.85 -6.45
C ILE A 112 2.92 -0.28 -7.12
N ARG A 113 2.02 0.06 -8.04
CA ARG A 113 1.21 -0.89 -8.81
C ARG A 113 1.26 -0.51 -10.27
N ASP A 114 1.40 -1.51 -11.12
CA ASP A 114 1.23 -1.33 -12.56
C ASP A 114 -0.18 -1.80 -12.92
N ILE A 115 -0.87 -1.03 -13.73
CA ILE A 115 -2.21 -1.34 -14.22
C ILE A 115 -2.24 -1.25 -15.74
N GLU A 116 -3.08 -2.06 -16.35
CA GLU A 116 -3.43 -1.98 -17.77
C GLU A 116 -4.88 -1.52 -17.85
N VAL A 117 -5.12 -0.50 -18.67
CA VAL A 117 -6.43 0.08 -18.97
C VAL A 117 -6.82 -0.27 -20.40
#